data_AF-A0A3A8IMD0-F1
#
_entry.id   AF-A0A3A8IMD0-F1
#
_cell.length_a   1.000
_cell.length_b   1.000
_cell.length_c   1.000
_cell.angle_alpha   90.00
_cell.angle_beta   90.00
_cell.angle_gamma   90.00
#
_symmetry.space_group_name_H-M   'P 1'
#
loop_
_entity.id
_entity.type
_entity.pdbx_description
1 polymer ?
#
loop_
_entity_poly.entity_id
_entity_poly.type
_entity_poly.pdbx_seq_one_letter_code
_entity_poly.pdbx_strand_id
1 'polypeptide(L)'
;SSANGDYSLTGLDNFSLFSSAGQNNGIPIFDNGVPQTTTPLTRIDTVRPLAPGETNEQFIAREVNENPTLANMSQAALNVLGKDPDGFWMMIEGGDIDWSAHDNNLDNLIGTMNDFDRAVQTVIGWIGSHGGWQKNVLIVTADHDHY
;
A
#
# COMPACT_ATOMS: atom_id res chain seq x y z
N SER A 1 5.89 4.80 0.59
CA SER A 1 5.76 6.25 0.72
C SER A 1 7.14 6.88 0.59
N SER A 2 7.33 7.97 -0.14
CA SER A 2 8.57 8.78 -0.04
C SER A 2 8.45 9.82 1.08
N ALA A 3 9.57 10.40 1.54
CA ALA A 3 9.60 11.32 2.70
C ALA A 3 8.61 12.51 2.64
N ASN A 4 8.18 12.90 1.44
CA ASN A 4 7.20 13.96 1.23
C ASN A 4 5.74 13.48 1.42
N GLY A 5 5.50 12.21 1.76
CA GLY A 5 4.17 11.61 1.88
C GLY A 5 3.54 11.20 0.55
N ASP A 6 4.33 11.13 -0.52
CA ASP A 6 3.89 10.65 -1.83
C ASP A 6 3.93 9.12 -1.90
N TYR A 7 2.77 8.53 -2.21
CA TYR A 7 2.59 7.09 -2.41
C TYR A 7 2.79 6.67 -3.86
N SER A 8 3.11 7.60 -4.78
CA SER A 8 3.35 7.30 -6.18
C SER A 8 4.48 6.29 -6.40
N LEU A 9 5.42 6.15 -5.48
CA LEU A 9 6.52 5.19 -5.61
C LEU A 9 6.26 3.85 -4.91
N THR A 10 5.30 3.78 -3.99
CA THR A 10 5.02 2.55 -3.26
C THR A 10 3.73 1.94 -3.74
N GLY A 11 3.91 0.93 -4.59
CA GLY A 11 2.81 0.19 -5.19
C GLY A 11 2.59 0.49 -6.67
N LEU A 12 3.03 1.63 -7.23
CA LEU A 12 2.92 1.80 -8.69
C LEU A 12 3.84 0.85 -9.46
N ASP A 13 5.00 0.47 -8.91
CA ASP A 13 5.83 -0.56 -9.53
C ASP A 13 5.37 -2.00 -9.20
N ASN A 14 4.50 -2.20 -8.19
CA ASN A 14 4.11 -3.54 -7.70
C ASN A 14 2.65 -3.95 -8.01
N PHE A 15 1.70 -3.02 -8.05
CA PHE A 15 0.25 -3.26 -8.19
C PHE A 15 -0.42 -2.54 -9.35
N SER A 16 0.28 -1.64 -10.04
CA SER A 16 -0.15 -1.34 -11.40
C SER A 16 0.03 -2.63 -12.22
N LEU A 17 -0.84 -2.87 -13.17
CA LEU A 17 -0.75 -3.94 -14.17
C LEU A 17 0.53 -3.90 -15.04
N PHE A 18 1.57 -3.18 -14.60
CA PHE A 18 2.89 -3.06 -15.22
C PHE A 18 3.99 -3.86 -14.49
N SER A 19 3.72 -4.50 -13.35
CA SER A 19 4.71 -5.31 -12.59
C SER A 19 5.01 -6.69 -13.18
N SER A 20 4.25 -7.15 -14.18
CA SER A 20 4.58 -8.35 -14.97
C SER A 20 5.54 -8.05 -16.13
N ALA A 21 6.44 -7.08 -15.98
CA ALA A 21 7.59 -6.95 -16.85
C ALA A 21 8.72 -7.88 -16.37
N GLY A 22 8.49 -9.18 -16.46
CA GLY A 22 9.59 -10.10 -16.69
C GLY A 22 10.25 -9.71 -18.00
N GLN A 23 11.42 -9.06 -17.93
CA GLN A 23 12.25 -8.79 -19.09
C GLN A 23 12.38 -10.09 -19.90
N ASN A 24 11.74 -10.16 -21.06
CA ASN A 24 12.03 -11.09 -22.17
C ASN A 24 12.37 -12.56 -21.80
N ASN A 25 11.86 -13.10 -20.69
CA ASN A 25 12.26 -14.42 -20.20
C ASN A 25 11.15 -15.46 -20.38
N GLY A 26 10.57 -15.53 -21.58
CA GLY A 26 9.95 -16.73 -22.14
C GLY A 26 9.11 -17.63 -21.22
N ILE A 27 8.38 -17.08 -20.23
CA ILE A 27 7.55 -17.89 -19.34
C ILE A 27 6.29 -18.28 -20.13
N PRO A 28 6.03 -19.58 -20.35
CA PRO A 28 4.84 -20.02 -21.07
C PRO A 28 3.59 -19.77 -20.22
N ILE A 29 2.62 -19.03 -20.78
CA ILE A 29 1.30 -18.85 -20.19
C ILE A 29 0.40 -20.01 -20.62
N PHE A 30 -0.30 -20.62 -19.65
CA PHE A 30 -1.31 -21.64 -19.86
C PHE A 30 -2.70 -21.01 -19.67
N ASP A 31 -3.53 -21.01 -20.71
CA ASP A 31 -4.96 -20.70 -20.59
C ASP A 31 -5.74 -22.01 -20.66
N ASN A 32 -6.55 -22.29 -19.64
CA ASN A 32 -7.35 -23.52 -19.50
C ASN A 32 -6.57 -24.83 -19.77
N GLY A 33 -5.30 -24.89 -19.36
CA GLY A 33 -4.44 -26.07 -19.51
C GLY A 33 -3.88 -26.30 -20.92
N VAL A 34 -4.06 -25.35 -21.85
CA VAL A 34 -3.49 -25.41 -23.20
C VAL A 34 -2.22 -24.56 -23.27
N PRO A 35 -1.06 -25.13 -23.64
CA PRO A 35 0.14 -24.34 -23.89
C PRO A 35 -0.06 -23.42 -25.10
N GLN A 36 0.00 -22.10 -24.90
CA GLN A 36 -0.11 -21.14 -26.00
C GLN A 36 1.24 -21.01 -26.71
N THR A 37 1.35 -21.63 -27.90
CA THR A 37 2.52 -21.45 -28.76
C THR A 37 2.42 -20.15 -29.56
N THR A 38 3.32 -19.20 -29.29
CA THR A 38 3.84 -18.19 -30.24
C THR A 38 2.97 -17.03 -30.70
N THR A 39 1.94 -16.58 -29.98
CA THR A 39 1.58 -15.16 -30.12
C THR A 39 2.64 -14.35 -29.39
N PRO A 40 3.46 -13.52 -30.05
CA PRO A 40 4.21 -12.52 -29.31
C PRO A 40 3.15 -11.71 -28.55
N LEU A 41 3.41 -11.36 -27.29
CA LEU A 41 2.63 -10.34 -26.60
C LEU A 41 2.85 -9.01 -27.35
N THR A 42 2.25 -8.86 -28.53
CA THR A 42 2.52 -7.72 -29.41
C THR A 42 1.90 -6.44 -28.90
N ARG A 43 1.02 -6.51 -27.90
CA ARG A 43 0.46 -5.34 -27.21
C ARG A 43 0.18 -5.66 -25.75
N ILE A 44 1.21 -5.56 -24.92
CA ILE A 44 0.98 -5.04 -23.57
C ILE A 44 0.43 -3.64 -23.78
N ASP A 45 -0.76 -3.36 -23.26
CA ASP A 45 -1.32 -2.01 -23.32
C ASP A 45 -0.51 -1.13 -22.38
N THR A 46 0.45 -0.40 -22.94
CA THR A 46 1.29 0.57 -22.20
C THR A 46 0.64 1.95 -22.16
N VAL A 47 -0.58 2.10 -22.69
CA VAL A 47 -1.28 3.39 -22.73
C VAL A 47 -2.15 3.51 -21.47
N ARG A 48 -1.97 4.60 -20.72
CA ARG A 48 -2.81 4.87 -19.54
C ARG A 48 -4.27 5.02 -19.97
N PRO A 49 -5.24 4.46 -19.21
CA PRO A 49 -6.66 4.57 -19.52
C PRO A 49 -7.20 5.95 -19.14
N LEU A 50 -6.77 6.99 -19.86
CA LEU A 50 -7.18 8.38 -19.64
C LEU A 50 -8.67 8.54 -19.92
N ALA A 51 -9.38 9.26 -19.05
CA ALA A 51 -10.71 9.74 -19.36
C ALA A 51 -10.67 10.73 -20.56
N PRO A 52 -11.77 10.94 -21.29
CA PRO A 52 -11.78 11.88 -22.42
C PRO A 52 -11.29 13.28 -22.03
N GLY A 53 -10.15 13.69 -22.57
CA GLY A 53 -9.52 14.99 -22.30
C GLY A 53 -8.65 15.05 -21.03
N GLU A 54 -8.48 13.94 -20.31
CA GLU A 54 -7.59 13.84 -19.14
C GLU A 54 -6.13 13.77 -19.61
N THR A 55 -5.23 14.49 -18.93
CA THR A 55 -3.77 14.36 -19.15
C THR A 55 -3.19 13.25 -18.27
N ASN A 56 -1.97 12.80 -18.59
CA ASN A 56 -1.26 11.82 -17.76
C ASN A 56 -1.07 12.30 -16.32
N GLU A 57 -0.78 13.59 -16.12
CA GLU A 57 -0.60 14.18 -14.80
C GLU A 57 -1.91 14.17 -14.00
N GLN A 58 -3.03 14.45 -14.66
CA GLN A 58 -4.36 14.41 -14.03
C GLN A 58 -4.73 12.98 -13.63
N PHE A 59 -4.46 12.01 -14.51
CA PHE A 59 -4.68 10.60 -14.22
C PHE A 59 -3.84 10.12 -13.03
N ILE A 60 -2.53 10.44 -13.02
CA ILE A 60 -1.63 10.08 -11.91
C ILE A 60 -2.10 10.71 -10.61
N ALA A 61 -2.43 12.00 -10.62
CA ALA A 61 -2.92 12.70 -9.43
C ALA A 61 -4.23 12.08 -8.90
N ARG A 62 -5.12 11.63 -9.79
CA ARG A 62 -6.35 10.93 -9.44
C ARG A 62 -6.06 9.57 -8.81
N GLU A 63 -5.27 8.73 -9.46
CA GLU A 63 -4.92 7.40 -8.93
C GLU A 63 -4.23 7.49 -7.56
N VAL A 64 -3.29 8.42 -7.38
CA VAL A 64 -2.63 8.64 -6.09
C VAL A 64 -3.65 9.02 -5.01
N ASN A 65 -4.65 9.82 -5.34
CA ASN A 65 -5.69 10.23 -4.39
C ASN A 65 -6.77 9.16 -4.14
N GLU A 66 -6.91 8.16 -5.03
CA GLU A 66 -7.84 7.04 -4.87
C GLU A 66 -7.28 5.95 -3.92
N ASN A 67 -5.97 5.89 -3.72
CA ASN A 67 -5.34 4.97 -2.78
C ASN A 67 -5.41 5.50 -1.34
N PRO A 68 -6.06 4.78 -0.40
CA PRO A 68 -6.12 5.21 1.00
C PRO A 68 -4.74 5.11 1.66
N THR A 69 -4.43 6.06 2.53
CA THR A 69 -3.24 5.98 3.40
C THR A 69 -3.41 4.89 4.47
N LEU A 70 -2.31 4.45 5.09
CA LEU A 70 -2.39 3.49 6.20
C LEU A 70 -3.24 4.02 7.36
N ALA A 71 -3.16 5.33 7.63
CA ALA A 71 -4.03 6.01 8.59
C ALA A 71 -5.51 5.94 8.20
N ASN A 72 -5.85 6.12 6.91
CA ASN A 72 -7.24 6.01 6.45
C ASN A 72 -7.77 4.58 6.60
N MET A 73 -6.98 3.57 6.23
CA MET A 73 -7.34 2.16 6.40
C MET A 73 -7.52 1.82 7.89
N SER A 74 -6.62 2.29 8.75
CA SER A 74 -6.69 2.11 10.20
C SER A 74 -7.97 2.72 10.78
N GLN A 75 -8.30 3.96 10.40
CA GLN A 75 -9.53 4.62 10.84
C GLN A 75 -10.78 3.88 10.36
N ALA A 76 -10.79 3.40 9.11
CA ALA A 76 -11.91 2.65 8.56
C ALA A 76 -12.12 1.32 9.30
N ALA A 77 -11.04 0.58 9.57
CA ALA A 77 -11.09 -0.66 10.35
C ALA A 77 -11.62 -0.40 11.77
N LEU A 78 -11.09 0.62 12.47
CA LEU A 78 -11.57 1.03 13.81
C LEU A 78 -13.05 1.42 13.82
N ASN A 79 -13.53 2.12 12.79
CA ASN A 79 -14.94 2.49 12.65
C ASN A 79 -15.87 1.28 12.49
N VAL A 80 -15.37 0.19 11.91
CA VAL A 80 -16.15 -1.05 11.72
C VAL A 80 -16.05 -1.94 12.94
N LEU A 81 -14.83 -2.27 13.37
CA LEU A 81 -14.55 -3.19 14.48
C LEU A 81 -15.00 -2.63 15.83
N GLY A 82 -14.88 -1.32 16.03
CA GLY A 82 -15.29 -0.64 17.27
C GLY A 82 -16.79 -0.63 17.55
N LYS A 83 -17.62 -1.14 16.62
CA LYS A 83 -19.06 -1.31 16.82
C LYS A 83 -19.41 -2.55 17.63
N ASP A 84 -18.50 -3.50 17.75
CA ASP A 84 -18.73 -4.74 18.50
C ASP A 84 -18.70 -4.45 20.01
N PRO A 85 -19.81 -4.69 20.75
CA PRO A 85 -19.87 -4.44 22.19
C PRO A 85 -18.95 -5.35 23.01
N ASP A 86 -18.54 -6.50 22.47
CA ASP A 86 -17.63 -7.44 23.14
C ASP A 86 -16.14 -7.03 22.97
N GLY A 87 -15.88 -6.05 22.09
CA GLY A 87 -14.54 -5.57 21.76
C GLY A 87 -13.96 -6.24 20.51
N PHE A 88 -12.69 -5.95 20.21
CA PHE A 88 -12.02 -6.47 19.03
C PHE A 88 -10.51 -6.59 19.24
N TRP A 89 -9.87 -7.31 18.32
CA TRP A 89 -8.43 -7.31 18.13
C TRP A 89 -8.12 -6.89 16.69
N MET A 90 -7.05 -6.13 16.51
CA MET A 90 -6.62 -5.62 15.21
C MET A 90 -5.10 -5.51 15.18
N MET A 91 -4.51 -5.80 14.02
CA MET A 91 -3.10 -5.56 13.72
C MET A 91 -3.01 -4.62 12.53
N ILE A 92 -2.08 -3.65 12.61
CA ILE A 92 -1.76 -2.70 11.55
C ILE A 92 -0.26 -2.81 11.31
N GLU A 93 0.13 -2.92 10.05
CA GLU A 93 1.51 -3.12 9.63
C GLU A 93 1.96 -2.01 8.68
N GLY A 94 3.13 -1.41 8.96
CA GLY A 94 3.83 -0.50 8.06
C GLY A 94 4.86 -1.24 7.22
N GLY A 95 4.42 -2.13 6.31
CA GLY A 95 5.30 -3.08 5.62
C GLY A 95 6.37 -2.47 4.72
N ASP A 96 6.12 -1.30 4.13
CA ASP A 96 7.08 -0.64 3.23
C ASP A 96 8.37 -0.17 3.94
N ILE A 97 8.41 -0.16 5.28
CA ILE A 97 9.62 0.16 6.05
C ILE A 97 10.72 -0.87 5.75
N ASP A 98 10.38 -2.15 5.74
CA ASP A 98 11.27 -3.27 5.41
C ASP A 98 11.80 -3.15 3.98
N TRP A 99 10.90 -2.96 3.01
CA TRP A 99 11.29 -2.79 1.61
C TRP A 99 12.22 -1.58 1.39
N SER A 100 11.91 -0.45 2.03
CA SER A 100 12.74 0.75 1.91
C SER A 100 14.14 0.56 2.50
N ALA A 101 14.24 -0.21 3.58
CA ALA A 101 15.50 -0.57 4.20
C ALA A 101 16.31 -1.54 3.31
N HIS A 102 15.67 -2.57 2.76
CA HIS A 102 16.30 -3.50 1.80
C HIS A 102 16.86 -2.80 0.56
N ASP A 103 16.19 -1.74 0.09
CA ASP A 103 16.64 -0.93 -1.04
C ASP A 103 17.74 0.07 -0.69
N ASN A 104 18.15 0.18 0.58
CA ASN A 104 19.02 1.23 1.09
C ASN A 104 18.53 2.66 0.75
N ASN A 105 17.20 2.85 0.69
CA ASN A 105 16.59 4.11 0.30
C ASN A 105 16.10 4.88 1.54
N LEU A 106 16.97 5.76 2.05
CA LEU A 106 16.70 6.53 3.26
C LEU A 106 15.48 7.46 3.14
N ASP A 107 15.24 8.05 1.96
CA ASP A 107 14.13 8.96 1.75
C ASP A 107 12.79 8.21 1.82
N ASN A 108 12.72 7.01 1.22
CA ASN A 108 11.53 6.16 1.35
C ASN A 108 11.37 5.61 2.76
N LEU A 109 12.46 5.23 3.43
CA LEU A 109 12.43 4.76 4.81
C LEU A 109 11.81 5.79 5.75
N ILE A 110 12.23 7.06 5.64
CA ILE A 110 11.67 8.16 6.43
C ILE A 110 10.19 8.36 6.11
N GLY A 111 9.81 8.30 4.83
CA GLY A 111 8.42 8.45 4.39
C GLY A 111 7.48 7.38 4.92
N THR A 112 7.91 6.13 4.86
CA THR A 112 7.14 4.96 5.34
C THR A 112 7.04 4.94 6.86
N MET A 113 8.11 5.32 7.57
CA MET A 113 8.04 5.49 9.03
C MET A 113 7.07 6.61 9.44
N ASN A 114 7.03 7.72 8.69
CA ASN A 114 6.08 8.81 8.93
C ASN A 114 4.63 8.37 8.65
N ASP A 115 4.39 7.54 7.64
CA ASP A 115 3.05 6.98 7.40
C ASP A 115 2.61 6.04 8.53
N PHE A 116 3.51 5.17 9.00
CA PHE A 116 3.24 4.31 10.16
C PHE A 116 2.97 5.13 11.43
N ASP A 117 3.73 6.19 11.69
CA ASP A 117 3.48 7.10 12.82
C ASP A 117 2.08 7.73 12.76
N ARG A 118 1.60 8.15 11.58
CA ARG A 118 0.23 8.68 11.41
C ARG A 118 -0.84 7.62 11.70
N ALA A 119 -0.62 6.37 11.33
CA ALA A 119 -1.50 5.27 11.70
C ALA A 119 -1.53 5.05 13.22
N VAL A 120 -0.37 5.08 13.88
CA VAL A 120 -0.26 5.01 15.35
C VAL A 120 -1.02 6.18 16.01
N GLN A 121 -0.85 7.42 15.53
CA GLN A 121 -1.58 8.59 16.03
C GLN A 121 -3.10 8.43 15.87
N THR A 122 -3.55 7.86 14.75
CA THR A 122 -4.97 7.58 14.51
C THR A 122 -5.53 6.63 15.56
N VAL A 123 -4.81 5.55 15.89
CA VAL A 123 -5.21 4.61 16.95
C VAL A 123 -5.21 5.27 18.33
N ILE A 124 -4.19 6.08 18.65
CA ILE A 124 -4.14 6.83 19.93
C ILE A 124 -5.35 7.76 20.06
N GLY A 125 -5.71 8.50 19.01
CA GLY A 125 -6.88 9.38 18.99
C GLY A 125 -8.19 8.61 19.15
N TRP A 126 -8.31 7.45 18.50
CA TRP A 126 -9.47 6.58 18.68
C TRP A 126 -9.58 6.07 20.13
N ILE A 127 -8.48 5.62 20.74
CA ILE A 127 -8.46 5.18 22.14
C ILE A 127 -8.93 6.31 23.08
N GLY A 128 -8.44 7.54 22.88
CA GLY A 128 -8.84 8.70 23.68
C GLY A 128 -10.33 9.00 23.62
N SER A 129 -11.00 8.69 22.50
CA SER A 129 -12.45 8.88 22.32
C SER A 129 -13.29 7.65 22.70
N HIS A 130 -12.68 6.49 22.93
CA HIS A 130 -13.36 5.21 23.16
C HIS A 130 -13.00 4.58 24.52
N GLY A 131 -13.08 5.39 25.57
CA GLY A 131 -12.92 4.92 26.96
C GLY A 131 -11.48 4.88 27.48
N GLY A 132 -10.51 5.37 26.70
CA GLY A 132 -9.14 5.59 27.13
C GLY A 132 -8.33 4.32 27.37
N TRP A 133 -7.13 4.51 27.93
CA TRP A 133 -6.16 3.44 28.21
C TRP A 133 -6.61 2.46 29.30
N GLN A 134 -7.71 2.73 30.00
CA GLN A 134 -8.30 1.81 30.97
C GLN A 134 -9.04 0.65 30.29
N LYS A 135 -9.49 0.84 29.04
CA LYS A 135 -10.24 -0.17 28.27
C LYS A 135 -9.49 -0.72 27.07
N ASN A 136 -8.40 -0.07 26.67
CA ASN A 136 -7.70 -0.35 25.43
C ASN A 136 -6.20 -0.50 25.68
N VAL A 137 -5.54 -1.31 24.86
CA VAL A 137 -4.09 -1.48 24.84
C VAL A 137 -3.58 -1.29 23.42
N LEU A 138 -2.46 -0.59 23.27
CA LEU A 138 -1.74 -0.46 22.01
C LEU A 138 -0.32 -0.97 22.21
N ILE A 139 0.11 -1.87 21.34
CA ILE A 139 1.47 -2.38 21.29
C ILE A 139 2.05 -1.94 19.94
N VAL A 140 3.19 -1.26 19.99
CA VAL A 140 3.95 -0.84 18.80
C VAL A 140 5.32 -1.50 18.89
N THR A 141 5.70 -2.24 17.86
CA THR A 141 6.96 -2.98 17.82
C THR A 141 7.39 -3.21 16.37
N ALA A 142 8.58 -3.77 16.19
CA ALA A 142 9.09 -4.27 14.94
C ALA A 142 9.31 -5.78 15.07
N ASP A 143 9.22 -6.49 13.95
CA ASP A 143 9.50 -7.92 13.86
C ASP A 143 11.01 -8.20 13.83
N HIS A 144 11.79 -7.37 13.15
CA HIS A 144 13.26 -7.39 13.18
C HIS A 144 13.88 -6.02 12.83
N ASP A 145 15.21 -5.95 12.93
CA ASP A 145 16.02 -4.81 12.45
C ASP A 145 16.53 -5.08 11.03
N HIS A 146 17.11 -4.06 10.39
CA HIS A 146 17.73 -4.11 9.07
C HIS A 146 19.19 -3.64 9.12
N TYR A 147 20.08 -4.38 8.45
CA TYR A 147 21.53 -4.13 8.42
C TYR A 147 22.13 -4.39 7.04
#